data_AF-A0A1Y1LBF2-F1
#
_entry.id   AF-A0A1Y1LBF2-F1
#
_cell.length_a   1.000
_cell.length_b   1.000
_cell.length_c   1.000
_cell.angle_alpha   90.00
_cell.angle_beta   90.00
_cell.angle_gamma   90.00
#
_symmetry.space_group_name_H-M   'P 1'
#
loop_
_entity.id
_entity.type
_entity.pdbx_description
1 polymer ?
#
loop_
_entity_poly.entity_id
_entity_poly.type
_entity_poly.pdbx_seq_one_letter_code
_entity_poly.pdbx_strand_id
1 'polypeptide(L)'
;RDIKNALRKSFADKANDFAMALNTMQLAISGLDGDIEDQWHHVKKLSDNLAPLDRYLETIEAVDAKCYEANIEENDFTTYTYDELAYELGLVKSSVQKKLAFL
;
A
#
# COMPACT_ATOMS: atom_id res chain seq x y z
N ARG A 1 17.97 -22.73 6.06
CA ARG A 1 16.53 -22.83 6.44
C ARG A 1 16.05 -21.53 7.07
N ASP A 2 16.82 -20.94 7.98
CA ASP A 2 16.43 -19.69 8.69
C ASP A 2 16.36 -18.47 7.77
N ILE A 3 17.25 -18.36 6.78
CA ILE A 3 17.26 -17.24 5.82
C ILE A 3 15.95 -17.18 5.00
N LYS A 4 15.46 -18.33 4.50
CA LYS A 4 14.19 -18.37 3.76
C LYS A 4 13.01 -17.99 4.65
N ASN A 5 13.00 -18.46 5.89
CA ASN A 5 11.94 -18.11 6.85
C ASN A 5 11.97 -16.63 7.24
N ALA A 6 13.17 -16.05 7.38
CA ALA A 6 13.33 -14.62 7.63
C ALA A 6 12.85 -13.78 6.44
N LEU A 7 13.12 -14.19 5.20
CA LEU A 7 12.59 -13.52 4.00
C LEU A 7 11.06 -13.56 3.94
N ARG A 8 10.45 -14.73 4.19
CA ARG A 8 8.98 -14.87 4.25
C ARG A 8 8.34 -13.91 5.26
N LYS A 9 8.87 -13.88 6.49
CA LYS A 9 8.39 -12.94 7.52
C LYS A 9 8.62 -11.49 7.11
N SER A 10 9.80 -11.17 6.60
CA SER A 10 10.12 -9.81 6.16
C SER A 10 9.19 -9.33 5.04
N PHE A 11 8.82 -10.19 4.10
CA PHE A 11 7.84 -9.84 3.08
C PHE A 11 6.46 -9.63 3.71
N ALA A 12 6.03 -10.60 4.53
CA ALA A 12 4.70 -10.61 5.13
C ALA A 12 4.45 -9.40 6.04
N ASP A 13 5.42 -9.06 6.90
CA ASP A 13 5.31 -7.90 7.79
C ASP A 13 5.11 -6.62 6.98
N LYS A 14 5.92 -6.43 5.92
CA LYS A 14 5.79 -5.26 5.05
C LYS A 14 4.49 -5.23 4.25
N ALA A 15 4.08 -6.38 3.71
CA ALA A 15 2.86 -6.53 2.94
C ALA A 15 1.62 -6.23 3.78
N ASN A 16 1.56 -6.78 4.99
CA ASN A 16 0.45 -6.58 5.93
C ASN A 16 0.36 -5.11 6.39
N ASP A 17 1.51 -4.51 6.75
CA ASP A 17 1.57 -3.08 7.12
C ASP A 17 1.10 -2.18 5.97
N PHE A 18 1.50 -2.50 4.73
CA PHE A 18 1.11 -1.74 3.56
C PHE A 18 -0.38 -1.88 3.26
N ALA A 19 -0.93 -3.10 3.31
CA ALA A 19 -2.35 -3.34 3.13
C ALA A 19 -3.20 -2.55 4.15
N MET A 20 -2.78 -2.50 5.41
CA MET A 20 -3.43 -1.68 6.43
C MET A 20 -3.38 -0.18 6.10
N ALA A 21 -2.23 0.31 5.61
CA ALA A 21 -2.09 1.70 5.20
C ALA A 21 -3.02 2.03 4.01
N LEU A 22 -3.07 1.17 3.00
CA LEU A 22 -3.97 1.33 1.85
C LEU A 22 -5.44 1.33 2.28
N ASN A 23 -5.86 0.40 3.13
CA ASN A 23 -7.23 0.35 3.64
C ASN A 23 -7.59 1.62 4.44
N THR A 24 -6.67 2.10 5.28
CA THR A 24 -6.84 3.35 6.03
C THR A 24 -7.04 4.54 5.10
N MET A 25 -6.26 4.63 4.02
CA MET A 25 -6.41 5.67 3.00
C MET A 25 -7.78 5.58 2.30
N GLN A 26 -8.21 4.38 1.91
CA GLN A 26 -9.52 4.18 1.26
C GLN A 26 -10.68 4.60 2.18
N LEU A 27 -10.62 4.26 3.46
CA LEU A 27 -11.61 4.67 4.46
C LEU A 27 -11.62 6.18 4.68
N ALA A 28 -10.43 6.80 4.78
CA ALA A 28 -10.31 8.24 4.92
C ALA A 28 -10.94 8.98 3.73
N ILE A 29 -10.70 8.52 2.50
CA ILE A 29 -11.31 9.10 1.29
C ILE A 29 -12.84 8.94 1.30
N SER A 30 -13.32 7.75 1.66
CA SER A 30 -14.76 7.44 1.66
C SER A 30 -15.54 8.19 2.74
N GLY A 31 -14.89 8.51 3.85
CA GLY A 31 -15.47 9.27 4.96
C GLY A 31 -15.44 10.78 4.81
N LEU A 32 -14.96 11.32 3.66
CA LEU A 32 -14.91 12.75 3.42
C LEU A 32 -16.31 13.34 3.18
N ASP A 33 -16.71 14.22 4.10
CA ASP A 33 -17.96 14.94 4.14
C ASP A 33 -17.73 16.32 4.79
N GLY A 34 -18.70 17.21 4.70
CA GLY A 34 -18.71 18.53 5.33
C GLY A 34 -18.22 19.64 4.42
N ASP A 35 -17.55 20.62 5.00
CA ASP A 35 -17.10 21.82 4.29
C ASP A 35 -16.10 21.48 3.17
N ILE A 36 -16.23 22.16 2.03
CA ILE A 36 -15.42 21.91 0.82
C ILE A 36 -13.94 22.23 1.09
N GLU A 37 -13.64 23.31 1.82
CA GLU A 37 -12.26 23.72 2.10
C GLU A 37 -11.58 22.71 3.01
N ASP A 38 -12.27 22.20 4.03
CA ASP A 38 -11.77 21.14 4.91
C ASP A 38 -11.56 19.82 4.14
N GLN A 39 -12.50 19.44 3.28
CA GLN A 39 -12.36 18.28 2.41
C GLN A 39 -11.15 18.42 1.50
N TRP A 40 -10.95 19.59 0.88
CA TRP A 40 -9.82 19.85 0.00
C TRP A 40 -8.49 19.71 0.75
N HIS A 41 -8.37 20.32 1.94
CA HIS A 41 -7.17 20.20 2.78
C HIS A 41 -6.89 18.76 3.17
N HIS A 42 -7.92 17.97 3.49
CA HIS A 42 -7.75 16.56 3.84
C HIS A 42 -7.27 15.74 2.64
N VAL A 43 -7.91 15.88 1.48
CA VAL A 43 -7.50 15.17 0.26
C VAL A 43 -6.10 15.58 -0.17
N LYS A 44 -5.73 16.85 0.01
CA LYS A 44 -4.37 17.31 -0.28
C LYS A 44 -3.33 16.59 0.57
N LYS A 45 -3.59 16.42 1.88
CA LYS A 45 -2.72 15.62 2.76
C LYS A 45 -2.66 14.15 2.34
N LEU A 46 -3.78 13.56 1.94
CA LEU A 46 -3.81 12.19 1.42
C LEU A 46 -2.97 12.07 0.14
N SER A 47 -3.03 13.05 -0.75
CA SER A 47 -2.19 13.10 -1.95
C SER A 47 -0.71 13.17 -1.62
N ASP A 48 -0.32 13.93 -0.60
CA ASP A 48 1.09 14.05 -0.20
C ASP A 48 1.63 12.74 0.40
N ASN A 49 0.75 11.89 0.96
CA ASN A 49 1.08 10.55 1.46
C ASN A 49 1.28 9.51 0.36
N LEU A 50 0.90 9.77 -0.89
CA LEU A 50 1.06 8.81 -1.99
C LEU A 50 2.53 8.52 -2.31
N ALA A 51 3.40 9.54 -2.30
CA ALA A 51 4.81 9.35 -2.62
C ALA A 51 5.57 8.50 -1.57
N PRO A 52 5.33 8.65 -0.25
CA PRO A 52 5.80 7.68 0.74
C PRO A 52 5.31 6.25 0.50
N LEU A 53 4.05 6.06 0.10
CA LEU A 53 3.49 4.73 -0.17
C LEU A 53 4.14 4.07 -1.39
N ASP A 54 4.42 4.85 -2.45
CA ASP A 54 5.20 4.38 -3.61
C ASP A 54 6.57 3.85 -3.20
N ARG A 55 7.32 4.64 -2.43
CA ARG A 55 8.64 4.22 -1.95
C ARG A 55 8.57 2.99 -1.07
N TYR A 56 7.51 2.85 -0.27
CA TYR A 56 7.35 1.67 0.57
C TYR A 56 7.07 0.42 -0.27
N LEU A 57 6.25 0.54 -1.31
CA LEU A 57 5.98 -0.54 -2.27
C LEU A 57 7.25 -1.00 -2.98
N GLU A 58 8.16 -0.09 -3.36
CA GLU A 58 9.49 -0.44 -3.90
C GLU A 58 10.29 -1.31 -2.90
N THR A 59 10.15 -1.08 -1.58
CA THR A 59 10.83 -1.94 -0.60
C THR A 59 10.21 -3.33 -0.51
N ILE A 60 8.92 -3.48 -0.81
CA ILE A 60 8.23 -4.77 -0.86
C ILE A 60 8.70 -5.53 -2.10
N GLU A 61 8.73 -4.87 -3.27
CA GLU A 61 9.27 -5.42 -4.52
C GLU A 61 10.69 -5.98 -4.33
N ALA A 62 11.55 -5.22 -3.66
CA ALA A 62 12.93 -5.63 -3.40
C ALA A 62 13.04 -6.87 -2.49
N VAL A 63 12.06 -7.12 -1.61
CA VAL A 63 12.00 -8.33 -0.79
C VAL A 63 11.36 -9.49 -1.57
N ASP A 64 10.34 -9.20 -2.37
CA ASP A 64 9.68 -10.16 -3.25
C ASP A 64 10.66 -10.79 -4.25
N ALA A 65 11.48 -9.95 -4.90
CA ALA A 65 12.54 -10.41 -5.80
C ALA A 65 13.52 -11.38 -5.10
N LYS A 66 13.87 -11.11 -3.83
CA LYS A 66 14.72 -12.01 -3.03
C LYS A 66 14.01 -13.31 -2.67
N CYS A 67 12.70 -13.27 -2.44
CA CYS A 67 11.89 -14.48 -2.24
C CYS A 67 11.91 -15.35 -3.50
N TYR A 68 11.72 -14.74 -4.66
CA TYR A 68 11.80 -15.42 -5.96
C TYR A 68 13.17 -16.05 -6.21
N GLU A 69 14.26 -15.29 -6.04
CA GLU A 69 15.64 -15.78 -6.16
C GLU A 69 15.93 -16.96 -5.19
N ALA A 70 15.32 -16.93 -4.00
CA ALA A 70 15.46 -17.97 -3.00
C ALA A 70 14.56 -19.20 -3.27
N ASN A 71 13.80 -19.25 -4.38
CA ASN A 71 12.79 -20.26 -4.69
C ASN A 71 11.80 -20.42 -3.52
N ILE A 72 11.19 -19.31 -3.12
CA ILE A 72 10.09 -19.27 -2.15
C ILE A 72 8.81 -19.02 -2.94
N GLU A 73 7.98 -20.05 -3.07
CA GLU A 73 6.71 -20.00 -3.81
C GLU A 73 5.52 -19.67 -2.90
N GLU A 74 5.62 -19.98 -1.61
CA GLU A 74 4.54 -19.84 -0.64
C GLU A 74 4.99 -19.12 0.63
N ASN A 75 4.07 -18.36 1.21
CA ASN A 75 4.29 -17.59 2.43
C ASN A 75 3.08 -17.60 3.36
N ASP A 76 3.06 -18.51 4.34
CA ASP A 76 1.95 -18.66 5.28
C ASP A 76 1.72 -17.45 6.23
N PHE A 77 2.62 -16.46 6.23
CA PHE A 77 2.53 -15.28 7.10
C PHE A 77 1.72 -14.12 6.50
N THR A 78 1.36 -14.21 5.21
CA THR A 78 0.51 -13.22 4.55
C THR A 78 -0.26 -13.85 3.39
N THR A 79 -1.44 -13.33 3.11
CA THR A 79 -2.22 -13.70 1.92
C THR A 79 -1.98 -12.74 0.75
N TYR A 80 -1.25 -11.64 0.98
CA TYR A 80 -1.03 -10.62 -0.03
C TYR A 80 0.15 -10.97 -0.93
N THR A 81 0.01 -10.67 -2.21
CA THR A 81 1.10 -10.66 -3.20
C THR A 81 1.53 -9.23 -3.52
N TYR A 82 2.74 -9.06 -4.06
CA TYR A 82 3.21 -7.74 -4.51
C TYR A 82 2.27 -7.12 -5.55
N ASP A 83 1.82 -7.91 -6.54
CA ASP A 83 0.96 -7.44 -7.62
C ASP A 83 -0.40 -6.93 -7.11
N GLU A 84 -1.00 -7.63 -6.13
CA GLU A 84 -2.23 -7.17 -5.48
C GLU A 84 -2.03 -5.83 -4.76
N LEU A 85 -0.95 -5.68 -4.02
CA LEU A 85 -0.64 -4.44 -3.30
C LEU A 85 -0.36 -3.27 -4.25
N ALA A 86 0.33 -3.53 -5.37
CA ALA A 86 0.57 -2.54 -6.41
C ALA A 86 -0.74 -2.09 -7.08
N TYR A 87 -1.62 -3.04 -7.37
CA TYR A 87 -2.95 -2.77 -7.90
C TYR A 87 -3.80 -1.93 -6.94
N GLU A 88 -3.86 -2.30 -5.66
CA GLU A 88 -4.60 -1.57 -4.63
C GLU A 88 -4.07 -0.13 -4.44
N LEU A 89 -2.74 0.06 -4.45
CA LEU A 89 -2.16 1.41 -4.47
C LEU A 89 -2.63 2.21 -5.68
N GLY A 90 -2.71 1.60 -6.86
CA GLY A 90 -3.26 2.21 -8.07
C GLY A 90 -4.70 2.69 -7.89
N LEU A 91 -5.54 1.89 -7.23
CA LEU A 91 -6.93 2.27 -6.92
C LEU A 91 -6.98 3.46 -5.95
N VAL A 92 -6.14 3.45 -4.90
CA VAL A 92 -6.03 4.57 -3.95
C VAL A 92 -5.63 5.86 -4.67
N LYS A 93 -4.58 5.82 -5.49
CA LYS A 93 -4.13 6.98 -6.29
C LYS A 93 -5.23 7.52 -7.18
N SER A 94 -5.92 6.65 -7.91
CA SER A 94 -7.05 7.02 -8.77
C SER A 94 -8.15 7.71 -7.97
N SER A 95 -8.46 7.19 -6.77
CA SER A 95 -9.51 7.72 -5.91
C SER A 95 -9.16 9.11 -5.36
N VAL A 96 -7.92 9.30 -4.91
CA VAL A 96 -7.42 10.62 -4.46
C VAL A 96 -7.46 11.64 -5.59
N GLN A 97 -6.95 11.27 -6.77
CA GLN A 97 -6.94 12.17 -7.94
C GLN A 97 -8.34 12.58 -8.37
N LYS A 98 -9.27 11.63 -8.42
CA LYS A 98 -10.68 11.93 -8.71
C LYS A 98 -11.25 12.91 -7.70
N LYS A 99 -11.05 12.67 -6.40
CA LYS A 99 -11.58 13.54 -5.35
C LYS A 99 -10.98 14.95 -5.42
N LEU A 100 -9.68 15.10 -5.70
CA LEU A 100 -9.05 16.41 -5.94
C LEU A 100 -9.62 17.15 -7.16
N ALA A 101 -10.03 16.43 -8.20
CA ALA A 101 -10.58 17.06 -9.41
C ALA A 101 -12.03 17.52 -9.24
N PHE A 102 -12.76 16.97 -8.26
CA PHE A 102 -14.16 17.31 -7.98
C PHE A 102 -14.34 18.40 -6.92
N LEU A 103 -13.37 18.58 -6.02
CA LEU A 103 -13.34 19.62 -4.98
C LEU A 103 -12.68 20.89 -5.50
#